data_AF-A0A087MI78-F1
#
_entry.id   AF-A0A087MI78-F1
#
_cell.length_a   1.000
_cell.length_b   1.000
_cell.length_c   1.000
_cell.angle_alpha   90.00
_cell.angle_beta   90.00
_cell.angle_gamma   90.00
#
_symmetry.space_group_name_H-M   'P 1'
#
loop_
_entity.id
_entity.type
_entity.pdbx_description
1 polymer ?
#
loop_
_entity_poly.entity_id
_entity_poly.type
_entity_poly.pdbx_seq_one_letter_code
_entity_poly.pdbx_strand_id
1 'polypeptide(L)'
;MTDHELRWQLRQLPRDIEPARDLWPGISARLQAPVVSRRRPWLAVLSLAACLCLAVGLAAMLRPTPAAAPDLSAELVHREAEAMTLEYQAALLELQGAPIPEPLAPALATLDDSAGEIRAALAEQPGSVHLLDQLKRTYSRRLALTQRAALG
;
A
#
# COMPACT_ATOMS: atom_id res chain seq x y z
N MET A 1 35.68 5.81 -41.47
CA MET A 1 35.23 7.12 -42.01
C MET A 1 34.91 8.03 -40.85
N THR A 2 35.67 9.11 -40.68
CA THR A 2 35.51 10.06 -39.56
C THR A 2 34.58 11.21 -39.95
N ASP A 3 33.90 11.81 -38.98
CA ASP A 3 32.93 12.91 -39.17
C ASP A 3 33.50 14.13 -39.93
N HIS A 4 34.81 14.37 -39.84
CA HIS A 4 35.48 15.42 -40.59
C HIS A 4 35.49 15.15 -42.11
N GLU A 5 35.68 13.89 -42.50
CA GLU A 5 35.71 13.46 -43.89
C GLU A 5 34.31 13.53 -44.53
N LEU A 6 33.27 13.22 -43.74
CA LEU A 6 31.87 13.41 -44.12
C LEU A 6 31.54 14.89 -44.38
N ARG A 7 32.01 15.79 -43.50
CA ARG A 7 31.84 17.25 -43.68
C ARG A 7 32.58 17.78 -44.90
N TRP A 8 33.74 17.19 -45.21
CA TRP A 8 34.49 17.58 -46.40
C TRP A 8 33.78 17.12 -47.67
N GLN A 9 33.25 15.90 -47.69
CA GLN A 9 32.43 15.39 -48.81
C GLN A 9 31.15 16.20 -49.03
N LEU A 10 30.46 16.62 -47.96
CA LEU A 10 29.28 17.47 -48.07
C LEU A 10 29.57 18.86 -48.68
N ARG A 11 30.77 19.41 -48.43
CA ARG A 11 31.18 20.68 -49.06
C ARG A 11 31.46 20.55 -50.55
N GLN A 12 31.73 19.35 -51.05
CA GLN A 12 32.00 19.09 -52.47
C GLN A 12 30.73 18.83 -53.28
N LEU A 13 29.58 18.61 -52.63
CA LEU A 13 28.33 18.41 -53.34
C LEU A 13 27.83 19.73 -53.97
N PRO A 14 27.31 19.71 -55.21
CA PRO A 14 26.66 20.85 -55.83
C PRO A 14 25.52 21.34 -54.93
N ARG A 15 25.50 22.64 -54.63
CA ARG A 15 24.46 23.23 -53.76
C ARG A 15 23.11 23.37 -54.47
N ASP A 16 23.14 23.49 -55.79
CA ASP A 16 21.95 23.63 -56.61
C ASP A 16 21.90 22.51 -57.65
N ILE A 17 20.71 21.92 -57.76
CA ILE A 17 20.37 20.90 -58.74
C ILE A 17 19.11 21.37 -59.43
N GLU A 18 19.20 21.59 -60.74
CA GLU A 18 18.04 21.99 -61.52
C GLU A 18 17.17 20.75 -61.81
N PRO A 19 15.87 20.78 -61.46
CA PRO A 19 15.01 19.62 -61.64
C PRO A 19 14.73 19.40 -63.13
N ALA A 20 14.83 18.14 -63.57
CA ALA A 20 14.66 17.77 -64.99
C ALA A 20 13.26 18.04 -65.57
N ARG A 21 12.27 18.41 -64.73
CA ARG A 21 10.92 18.76 -65.14
C ARG A 21 10.32 19.76 -64.16
N ASP A 22 9.32 20.51 -64.62
CA ASP A 22 8.57 21.40 -63.75
C ASP A 22 7.79 20.62 -62.69
N LEU A 23 8.19 20.82 -61.42
CA LEU A 23 7.57 20.19 -60.26
C LEU A 23 6.46 21.06 -59.65
N TRP A 24 6.33 22.32 -60.09
CA TRP A 24 5.39 23.28 -59.53
C TRP A 24 3.93 22.80 -59.53
N PRO A 25 3.40 22.16 -60.60
CA PRO A 25 2.01 21.68 -60.62
C PRO A 25 1.73 20.61 -59.54
N GLY A 26 2.72 19.77 -59.24
CA GLY A 26 2.59 18.75 -58.20
C GLY A 26 2.66 19.33 -56.79
N ILE A 27 3.45 20.38 -56.59
CA ILE A 27 3.59 21.06 -55.30
C ILE A 27 2.33 21.88 -55.01
N SER A 28 1.83 22.63 -55.99
CA SER A 28 0.61 23.45 -55.84
C SER A 28 -0.61 22.59 -55.53
N ALA A 29 -0.75 21.44 -56.19
CA ALA A 29 -1.81 20.48 -55.91
C ALA A 29 -1.77 19.97 -54.45
N ARG A 30 -0.57 19.82 -53.86
CA ARG A 30 -0.43 19.41 -52.45
C ARG A 30 -0.67 20.55 -51.46
N LEU A 31 -0.32 21.79 -51.83
CA LEU A 31 -0.60 22.97 -51.00
C LEU A 31 -2.10 23.28 -50.94
N GLN A 32 -2.84 23.00 -52.02
CA GLN A 32 -4.28 23.19 -52.08
C GLN A 32 -5.07 22.02 -51.48
N ALA A 33 -4.44 20.86 -51.27
CA ALA A 33 -5.08 19.75 -50.61
C ALA A 33 -5.24 20.05 -49.10
N PRO A 34 -6.45 19.91 -48.53
CA PRO A 34 -6.62 20.07 -47.10
C PRO A 34 -5.80 19.01 -46.36
N VAL A 35 -4.99 19.43 -45.38
CA VAL A 35 -4.22 18.52 -44.53
C VAL A 35 -5.20 17.76 -43.63
N VAL A 36 -5.70 16.63 -44.11
CA VAL A 36 -6.46 15.71 -43.27
C VAL A 36 -5.45 15.04 -42.33
N SER A 37 -5.41 15.52 -41.08
CA SER A 37 -4.68 14.88 -39.99
C SER A 37 -5.21 13.45 -39.82
N ARG A 38 -4.48 12.47 -40.36
CA ARG A 38 -4.65 11.06 -39.99
C ARG A 38 -4.21 10.92 -38.55
N ARG A 39 -5.15 11.10 -37.61
CA ARG A 39 -4.92 10.79 -36.20
C ARG A 39 -4.50 9.32 -36.12
N ARG A 40 -3.24 9.12 -35.73
CA ARG A 40 -2.55 7.82 -35.69
C ARG A 40 -3.17 6.97 -34.58
N PRO A 41 -3.98 5.94 -34.89
CA PRO A 41 -4.74 5.19 -33.88
C PRO A 41 -3.84 4.32 -32.98
N TRP A 42 -2.56 4.17 -33.32
CA TRP A 42 -1.62 3.31 -32.60
C TRP A 42 -1.22 3.87 -31.21
N LEU A 43 -1.31 5.18 -31.01
CA LEU A 43 -1.12 5.78 -29.67
C LEU A 43 -2.33 5.53 -28.74
N ALA A 44 -3.53 5.33 -29.29
CA ALA A 44 -4.71 4.97 -28.51
C ALA A 44 -4.65 3.50 -28.02
N VAL A 45 -4.04 2.61 -28.80
CA VAL A 45 -3.82 1.21 -28.39
C VAL A 45 -2.79 1.11 -27.26
N LEU A 46 -1.75 1.96 -27.28
CA LEU A 46 -0.72 1.96 -26.23
C LEU A 46 -1.25 2.49 -24.89
N SER A 47 -2.12 3.51 -24.91
CA SER A 47 -2.72 4.02 -23.66
C SER A 47 -3.74 3.04 -23.06
N LEU A 48 -4.41 2.24 -23.90
CA LEU A 48 -5.32 1.19 -23.42
C LEU A 48 -4.55 0.11 -22.66
N ALA A 49 -3.37 -0.30 -23.14
CA ALA A 49 -2.53 -1.29 -22.47
C ALA A 49 -1.98 -0.78 -21.12
N ALA A 50 -1.58 0.50 -21.04
CA ALA A 50 -1.14 1.12 -19.80
C ALA A 50 -2.28 1.23 -18.78
N CYS A 51 -3.47 1.68 -19.20
CA CYS A 51 -4.66 1.70 -18.34
C CYS A 51 -5.05 0.29 -17.87
N LEU A 52 -4.93 -0.73 -18.73
CA LEU A 52 -5.22 -2.11 -18.37
C LEU A 52 -4.21 -2.66 -17.37
N CYS A 53 -2.90 -2.39 -17.54
CA CYS A 53 -1.88 -2.82 -16.57
C CYS A 53 -2.06 -2.11 -15.21
N LEU A 54 -2.42 -0.83 -15.23
CA LEU A 54 -2.69 -0.06 -14.01
C LEU A 54 -3.98 -0.54 -13.33
N ALA A 55 -5.04 -0.82 -14.09
CA ALA A 55 -6.29 -1.38 -13.59
C ALA A 55 -6.10 -2.82 -13.05
N VAL A 56 -5.30 -3.65 -13.72
CA VAL A 56 -4.97 -5.02 -13.27
C VAL A 56 -4.06 -4.98 -12.04
N GLY A 57 -3.09 -4.07 -11.97
CA GLY A 57 -2.26 -3.86 -10.78
C GLY A 57 -3.07 -3.38 -9.58
N LEU A 58 -3.96 -2.40 -9.79
CA LEU A 58 -4.87 -1.91 -8.76
C LEU A 58 -5.86 -3.02 -8.34
N ALA A 59 -6.44 -3.75 -9.30
CA ALA A 59 -7.35 -4.85 -9.02
C ALA A 59 -6.65 -6.02 -8.31
N ALA A 60 -5.38 -6.29 -8.61
CA ALA A 60 -4.58 -7.29 -7.92
C ALA A 60 -4.24 -6.87 -6.48
N MET A 61 -4.03 -5.58 -6.23
CA MET A 61 -3.82 -5.03 -4.89
C MET A 61 -5.12 -4.99 -4.07
N LEU A 62 -6.26 -4.78 -4.73
CA LEU A 62 -7.59 -4.81 -4.11
C LEU A 62 -8.26 -6.19 -4.16
N ARG A 63 -7.58 -7.23 -4.65
CA ARG A 63 -8.16 -8.57 -4.68
C ARG A 63 -8.43 -9.00 -3.23
N PRO A 64 -9.69 -9.14 -2.81
CA PRO A 64 -9.95 -9.79 -1.54
C PRO A 64 -9.36 -11.19 -1.65
N THR A 65 -8.48 -11.52 -0.71
CA THR A 65 -7.98 -12.87 -0.51
C THR A 65 -9.19 -13.79 -0.54
N PRO A 66 -9.21 -14.86 -1.37
CA PRO A 66 -10.34 -15.78 -1.37
C PRO A 66 -10.57 -16.19 0.08
N ALA A 67 -11.75 -15.87 0.61
CA ALA A 67 -12.09 -16.17 2.00
C ALA A 67 -11.84 -17.67 2.20
N ALA A 68 -10.75 -17.98 2.90
CA ALA A 68 -10.53 -19.32 3.41
C ALA A 68 -11.80 -19.67 4.19
N ALA A 69 -12.24 -20.93 4.10
CA ALA A 69 -13.36 -21.41 4.90
C ALA A 69 -13.21 -20.90 6.35
N PRO A 70 -14.29 -20.44 7.01
CA PRO A 70 -14.19 -19.84 8.32
C PRO A 70 -13.44 -20.80 9.24
N ASP A 71 -12.26 -20.39 9.68
CA ASP A 71 -11.51 -21.14 10.67
C ASP A 71 -12.23 -20.95 12.00
N LEU A 72 -13.09 -21.92 12.31
CA LEU A 72 -13.87 -21.93 13.55
C LEU A 72 -12.98 -21.81 14.78
N SER A 73 -11.74 -22.32 14.71
CA SER A 73 -10.81 -22.22 15.83
C SER A 73 -10.29 -20.78 15.99
N ALA A 74 -9.98 -20.10 14.89
CA ALA A 74 -9.59 -18.69 14.91
C ALA A 74 -10.72 -17.77 15.37
N GLU A 75 -11.96 -18.03 14.95
CA GLU A 75 -13.14 -17.28 15.43
C GLU A 75 -13.34 -17.47 16.94
N LEU A 76 -13.20 -18.70 17.45
CA LEU A 76 -13.33 -18.97 18.89
C LEU A 76 -12.23 -18.27 19.71
N VAL A 77 -10.97 -18.31 19.25
CA VAL A 77 -9.86 -17.61 19.92
C VAL A 77 -10.08 -16.09 19.90
N HIS A 78 -10.57 -15.55 18.79
CA HIS A 78 -10.89 -14.13 18.68
C HIS A 78 -12.01 -13.72 19.65
N ARG A 79 -13.12 -14.48 19.69
CA ARG A 79 -14.24 -14.29 20.63
C ARG A 79 -13.78 -14.31 22.08
N GLU A 80 -12.91 -15.25 22.44
CA GLU A 80 -12.36 -15.35 23.78
C GLU A 80 -11.52 -14.11 24.14
N ALA A 81 -10.70 -13.62 23.21
CA ALA A 81 -9.89 -12.42 23.44
C ALA A 81 -10.75 -11.16 23.63
N GLU A 82 -11.86 -11.03 22.90
CA GLU A 82 -12.83 -9.96 23.10
C GLU A 82 -13.49 -10.04 24.49
N ALA A 83 -13.98 -11.22 24.87
CA ALA A 83 -14.58 -11.44 26.18
C ALA A 83 -13.62 -11.11 27.32
N MET A 84 -12.38 -11.62 27.26
CA MET A 84 -11.32 -11.32 28.23
C MET A 84 -11.01 -9.81 28.31
N THR A 85 -11.08 -9.09 27.19
CA THR A 85 -10.81 -7.65 27.18
C THR A 85 -11.92 -6.87 27.88
N LEU A 86 -13.17 -7.26 27.70
CA LEU A 86 -14.30 -6.67 28.41
C LEU A 86 -14.22 -6.94 29.92
N GLU A 87 -13.92 -8.18 30.32
CA GLU A 87 -13.73 -8.56 31.73
C GLU A 87 -12.58 -7.78 32.39
N TYR A 88 -11.45 -7.66 31.69
CA TYR A 88 -10.31 -6.87 32.15
C TYR A 88 -10.68 -5.40 32.38
N GLN A 89 -11.37 -4.78 31.42
CA GLN A 89 -11.79 -3.38 31.53
C GLN A 89 -12.78 -3.20 32.69
N ALA A 90 -13.73 -4.11 32.86
CA ALA A 90 -14.66 -4.08 33.99
C ALA A 90 -13.91 -4.17 35.33
N ALA A 91 -12.97 -5.10 35.46
CA ALA A 91 -12.17 -5.25 36.67
C ALA A 91 -11.30 -4.02 36.98
N LEU A 92 -10.76 -3.34 35.95
CA LEU A 92 -10.05 -2.08 36.16
C LEU A 92 -10.98 -0.96 36.64
N LEU A 93 -12.22 -0.89 36.13
CA LEU A 93 -13.22 0.07 36.59
C LEU A 93 -13.62 -0.19 38.04
N GLU A 94 -13.61 -1.43 38.54
CA GLU A 94 -13.86 -1.71 39.95
C GLU A 94 -12.75 -1.19 40.87
N LEU A 95 -11.50 -1.21 40.40
CA LEU A 95 -10.34 -0.68 41.13
C LEU A 95 -10.09 0.81 40.91
N GLN A 96 -10.91 1.48 40.08
CA GLN A 96 -10.72 2.88 39.77
C GLN A 96 -10.93 3.74 41.03
N GLY A 97 -10.01 4.69 41.27
CA GLY A 97 -10.08 5.61 42.42
C GLY A 97 -9.11 5.29 43.55
N ALA A 98 -8.46 4.13 43.56
CA ALA A 98 -7.32 3.90 44.43
C ALA A 98 -6.11 4.73 43.94
N PRO A 99 -5.43 5.50 44.83
CA PRO A 99 -4.25 6.26 44.44
C PRO A 99 -3.13 5.32 43.99
N ILE A 100 -2.71 5.46 42.74
CA ILE A 100 -1.57 4.70 42.19
C ILE A 100 -0.29 5.41 42.61
N PRO A 101 0.68 4.72 43.25
CA PRO A 101 1.97 5.31 43.54
C PRO A 101 2.70 5.76 42.26
N GLU A 102 3.23 6.99 42.27
CA GLU A 102 4.01 7.57 41.15
C GLU A 102 5.08 6.63 40.57
N PRO A 103 5.89 5.92 41.38
CA PRO A 103 6.91 5.01 40.84
C PRO A 103 6.33 3.82 40.05
N LEU A 104 5.06 3.45 40.28
CA LEU A 104 4.41 2.30 39.65
C LEU A 104 3.68 2.66 38.36
N ALA A 105 3.29 3.93 38.18
CA ALA A 105 2.61 4.43 36.98
C ALA A 105 3.29 4.02 35.65
N PRO A 106 4.63 4.17 35.47
CA PRO A 106 5.27 3.79 34.21
C PRO A 106 5.21 2.28 33.95
N ALA A 107 5.33 1.45 34.99
CA ALA A 107 5.26 0.00 34.85
C ALA A 107 3.86 -0.47 34.43
N LEU A 108 2.81 0.19 34.94
CA LEU A 108 1.42 -0.08 34.53
C LEU A 108 1.18 0.33 33.08
N ALA A 109 1.68 1.51 32.68
CA ALA A 109 1.57 1.99 31.30
C ALA A 109 2.25 1.03 30.31
N THR A 110 3.45 0.52 30.62
CA THR A 110 4.13 -0.47 29.78
C THR A 110 3.30 -1.75 29.59
N LEU A 111 2.57 -2.19 30.61
CA LEU A 111 1.70 -3.37 30.50
C LEU A 111 0.46 -3.08 29.65
N ASP A 112 -0.10 -1.87 29.75
CA ASP A 112 -1.24 -1.44 28.94
C ASP A 112 -0.85 -1.33 27.45
N ASP A 113 0.34 -0.78 27.17
CA ASP A 113 0.93 -0.72 25.82
C ASP A 113 1.16 -2.14 25.27
N SER A 114 1.80 -3.01 26.07
CA SER A 114 2.05 -4.41 25.70
C SER A 114 0.75 -5.15 25.38
N ALA A 115 -0.32 -4.90 26.15
CA ALA A 115 -1.63 -5.49 25.88
C ALA A 115 -2.22 -4.97 24.55
N GLY A 116 -2.02 -3.69 24.23
CA GLY A 116 -2.37 -3.11 22.93
C GLY A 116 -1.66 -3.79 21.77
N GLU A 117 -0.34 -3.98 21.87
CA GLU A 117 0.47 -4.67 20.87
C GLU A 117 0.05 -6.13 20.66
N ILE A 118 -0.21 -6.86 21.76
CA ILE A 118 -0.67 -8.26 21.68
C ILE A 118 -2.04 -8.34 20.99
N ARG A 119 -2.98 -7.42 21.29
CA ARG A 119 -4.28 -7.38 20.61
C ARG A 119 -4.14 -7.07 19.12
N ALA A 120 -3.25 -6.13 18.76
CA ALA A 120 -2.97 -5.82 17.36
C ALA A 120 -2.39 -7.03 16.62
N ALA A 121 -1.42 -7.72 17.22
CA ALA A 121 -0.87 -8.96 16.67
C ALA A 121 -1.91 -10.09 16.55
N LEU A 122 -2.86 -10.17 17.50
CA LEU A 122 -3.96 -11.13 17.45
C LEU A 122 -4.97 -10.79 16.35
N ALA A 123 -5.18 -9.51 16.02
CA ALA A 123 -5.99 -9.12 14.86
C ALA A 123 -5.35 -9.54 13.54
N GLU A 124 -4.02 -9.56 13.46
CA GLU A 124 -3.29 -10.11 12.31
C GLU A 124 -3.30 -11.65 12.28
N GLN A 125 -3.25 -12.29 13.45
CA GLN A 125 -3.16 -13.75 13.62
C GLN A 125 -4.23 -14.28 14.62
N PRO A 126 -5.51 -14.33 14.24
CA PRO A 126 -6.62 -14.61 15.15
C PRO A 126 -6.63 -16.02 15.74
N GLY A 127 -5.98 -16.99 15.11
CA GLY A 127 -5.86 -18.36 15.62
C GLY A 127 -4.69 -18.62 16.57
N SER A 128 -3.92 -17.59 16.96
CA SER A 128 -2.71 -17.78 17.75
C SER A 128 -3.00 -17.95 19.24
N VAL A 129 -3.06 -19.22 19.68
CA VAL A 129 -3.21 -19.58 21.10
C VAL A 129 -2.10 -19.00 21.99
N HIS A 130 -0.87 -18.89 21.47
CA HIS A 130 0.24 -18.29 22.19
C HIS A 130 0.01 -16.81 22.50
N LEU A 131 -0.52 -16.04 21.52
CA LEU A 131 -0.84 -14.63 21.73
C LEU A 131 -1.98 -14.45 22.74
N LEU A 132 -2.99 -15.32 22.71
CA LEU A 132 -4.07 -15.33 23.70
C LEU A 132 -3.54 -15.57 25.13
N ASP A 133 -2.68 -16.57 25.30
CA ASP A 133 -2.05 -16.89 26.58
C ASP A 133 -1.11 -15.76 27.06
N GLN A 134 -0.39 -15.12 26.13
CA GLN A 134 0.39 -13.92 26.42
C GLN A 134 -0.50 -12.75 26.88
N LEU A 135 -1.64 -12.52 26.23
CA LEU A 135 -2.62 -11.50 26.62
C LEU A 135 -3.13 -11.75 28.05
N LYS A 136 -3.51 -13.00 28.36
CA LYS A 136 -3.97 -13.41 29.69
C LYS A 136 -2.96 -13.12 30.78
N ARG A 137 -1.68 -13.46 30.54
CA ARG A 137 -0.58 -13.18 31.47
C ARG A 137 -0.40 -11.68 31.70
N THR A 138 -0.45 -10.87 30.65
CA THR A 138 -0.31 -9.41 30.74
C THR A 138 -1.44 -8.80 31.56
N TYR A 139 -2.69 -9.17 31.30
CA TYR A 139 -3.84 -8.71 32.08
C TYR A 139 -3.75 -9.12 33.55
N SER A 140 -3.41 -10.38 33.81
CA SER A 140 -3.27 -10.90 35.18
C SER A 140 -2.19 -10.14 35.96
N ARG A 141 -1.04 -9.86 35.31
CA ARG A 141 0.05 -9.09 35.93
C ARG A 141 -0.35 -7.65 36.21
N ARG A 142 -1.04 -7.00 35.27
CA ARG A 142 -1.52 -5.62 35.42
C ARG A 142 -2.54 -5.51 36.56
N LEU A 143 -3.51 -6.42 36.62
CA LEU A 143 -4.49 -6.50 37.71
C LEU A 143 -3.80 -6.73 39.07
N ALA A 144 -2.88 -7.70 39.16
CA ALA A 144 -2.17 -7.99 40.39
C ALA A 144 -1.34 -6.80 40.90
N LEU A 145 -0.67 -6.07 40.00
CA LEU A 145 0.07 -4.85 40.36
C LEU A 145 -0.86 -3.73 40.84
N THR A 146 -2.04 -3.59 40.21
CA THR A 146 -3.04 -2.58 40.58
C THR A 146 -3.65 -2.89 41.95
N GLN A 147 -4.00 -4.16 42.19
CA GLN A 147 -4.50 -4.61 43.48
C GLN A 147 -3.47 -4.41 44.59
N ARG A 148 -2.19 -4.73 44.33
CA ARG A 148 -1.11 -4.49 45.28
C ARG A 148 -0.90 -3.01 45.58
N ALA A 149 -1.08 -2.14 44.59
CA ALA A 149 -1.01 -0.70 44.76
C ALA A 149 -2.20 -0.14 45.57
N ALA A 150 -3.38 -0.74 45.44
CA ALA A 150 -4.58 -0.33 46.16
C ALA A 150 -4.61 -0.83 47.62
N LEU A 151 -4.00 -1.98 47.89
CA LEU A 151 -4.01 -2.64 49.20
C LEU A 151 -2.75 -2.42 50.05
N GLY A 152 -1.67 -1.90 49.45
CA GLY A 152 -0.38 -1.66 50.10
C GLY A 152 -0.15 -0.19 50.38
#